data_AF-A0A2D7JKJ7-F1
#
_entry.id   AF-A0A2D7JKJ7-F1
#
_cell.length_a   1.000
_cell.length_b   1.000
_cell.length_c   1.000
_cell.angle_alpha   90.00
_cell.angle_beta   90.00
_cell.angle_gamma   90.00
#
_symmetry.space_group_name_H-M   'P 1'
#
loop_
_entity.id
_entity.type
_entity.pdbx_description
1 polymer ?
#
loop_
_entity_poly.entity_id
_entity_poly.type
_entity_poly.pdbx_seq_one_letter_code
_entity_poly.pdbx_strand_id
1 'polypeptide(L)'
;MIREWLTYITTSVDRRARKMGFLAECIAIEARHRRQAMAWSDHQQRTMQAISEAIAKCQQRRRVLVFGAALVLDLPLTELAANFQEVVLVDVLFLRSTRRRAAAFDNVTLLCHDLTQSLAEIEAGRAKAAMPDRFLDQNDIDLVLSINILSQLAIIPNAYLSRRFGADETRDEAMGRALVQRHLDYLQRFDCRVLLVTDIERVIEDRAGFEVTRFSALFDVPIPQIGAEWDWPIAPYGEIDAQHQVTHRIRACCWGPDCGRSKAVVRLASPPDMALTITGVAPHVAVTTDLAEALAGRLRAGDVLALSGDLGAGKSTFARAMIRSFDLQNADVPSPTFTLVQTYSGHQSQATGADQTAIEIAHFDFFRINDAFEAEEIGLEEFMSDHLCLIEWPQRVSAYLPASCLHLGFDIIAGDQRQITITGNSEWAARLAGISIGEDRQ
;
A
#
# COMPACT_ATOMS: atom_id res chain seq x y z
N MET A 1 -7.40 26.88 17.68
CA MET A 1 -6.92 28.12 17.02
C MET A 1 -5.79 28.82 17.80
N ILE A 2 -6.05 29.58 18.89
CA ILE A 2 -4.99 30.38 19.58
C ILE A 2 -3.86 29.51 20.15
N ARG A 3 -4.20 28.41 20.85
CA ARG A 3 -3.21 27.48 21.43
C ARG A 3 -2.35 26.81 20.36
N GLU A 4 -2.94 26.40 19.23
CA GLU A 4 -2.23 25.77 18.11
C GLU A 4 -1.27 26.76 17.44
N TRP A 5 -1.73 28.00 17.22
CA TRP A 5 -0.90 29.07 16.67
C TRP A 5 0.30 29.38 17.59
N LEU A 6 0.07 29.48 18.90
CA LEU A 6 1.14 29.67 19.88
C LEU A 6 2.13 28.50 19.87
N THR A 7 1.65 27.26 19.81
CA THR A 7 2.52 26.08 19.71
C THR A 7 3.35 26.13 18.42
N TYR A 8 2.75 26.52 17.30
CA TYR A 8 3.44 26.60 16.01
C TYR A 8 4.60 27.60 16.03
N ILE A 9 4.38 28.82 16.52
CA ILE A 9 5.42 29.86 16.53
C ILE A 9 6.51 29.59 17.58
N THR A 10 6.18 28.92 18.67
CA THR A 10 7.09 28.74 19.80
C THR A 10 7.87 27.42 19.77
N THR A 11 7.43 26.41 19.01
CA THR A 11 8.13 25.11 18.94
C THR A 11 9.34 25.20 18.03
N SER A 12 10.54 25.14 18.61
CA SER A 12 11.78 25.01 17.84
C SER A 12 11.83 23.64 17.16
N VAL A 13 11.94 23.65 15.83
CA VAL A 13 12.01 22.46 14.98
C VAL A 13 12.98 22.72 13.83
N ASP A 14 13.48 21.65 13.24
CA ASP A 14 14.27 21.73 12.01
C ASP A 14 13.52 22.49 10.91
N ARG A 15 14.27 23.27 10.11
CA ARG A 15 13.72 24.15 9.07
C ARG A 15 12.99 23.34 7.99
N ARG A 16 13.53 22.19 7.59
CA ARG A 16 12.91 21.30 6.60
C ARG A 16 11.61 20.72 7.15
N ALA A 17 11.63 20.20 8.37
CA ALA A 17 10.43 19.65 9.02
C ALA A 17 9.29 20.69 9.08
N ARG A 18 9.60 21.95 9.44
CA ARG A 18 8.61 23.04 9.43
C ARG A 18 8.11 23.38 8.03
N LYS A 19 9.01 23.51 7.06
CA LYS A 19 8.70 23.88 5.67
C LYS A 19 7.82 22.83 4.99
N MET A 20 8.09 21.55 5.24
CA MET A 20 7.34 20.44 4.67
C MET A 20 5.94 20.29 5.26
N GLY A 21 5.73 20.71 6.52
CA GLY A 21 4.42 20.74 7.15
C GLY A 21 4.27 19.82 8.36
N PHE A 22 5.31 19.06 8.72
CA PHE A 22 5.28 18.12 9.85
C PHE A 22 4.84 18.78 11.17
N LEU A 23 5.31 20.00 11.46
CA LEU A 23 4.92 20.69 12.69
C LEU A 23 3.42 21.01 12.72
N ALA A 24 2.85 21.42 11.60
CA ALA A 24 1.42 21.71 11.52
C ALA A 24 0.60 20.43 11.72
N GLU A 25 1.03 19.34 11.09
CA GLU A 25 0.38 18.03 11.21
C GLU A 25 0.41 17.50 12.65
N CYS A 26 1.57 17.50 13.31
CA CYS A 26 1.66 17.06 14.72
C CYS A 26 0.76 17.89 15.64
N ILE A 27 0.63 19.20 15.40
CA ILE A 27 -0.27 20.08 16.18
C ILE A 27 -1.74 19.72 15.91
N ALA A 28 -2.09 19.44 14.65
CA ALA A 28 -3.44 19.03 14.27
C ALA A 28 -3.84 17.69 14.90
N ILE A 29 -2.94 16.71 14.90
CA ILE A 29 -3.12 15.41 15.56
C ILE A 29 -3.29 15.60 17.07
N GLU A 30 -2.42 16.38 17.73
CA GLU A 30 -2.55 16.65 19.18
C GLU A 30 -3.88 17.35 19.51
N ALA A 31 -4.37 18.23 18.63
CA ALA A 31 -5.64 18.90 18.80
C ALA A 31 -6.83 17.96 18.60
N ARG A 32 -6.80 17.08 17.59
CA ARG A 32 -7.83 16.08 17.34
C ARG A 32 -7.90 15.07 18.48
N HIS A 33 -6.77 14.56 18.94
CA HIS A 33 -6.69 13.69 20.11
C HIS A 33 -7.42 14.29 21.32
N ARG A 34 -7.24 15.59 21.61
CA ARG A 34 -7.95 16.24 22.72
C ARG A 34 -9.47 16.28 22.54
N ARG A 35 -9.95 16.50 21.31
CA ARG A 35 -11.39 16.53 21.02
C ARG A 35 -12.00 15.12 21.05
N GLN A 36 -11.26 14.15 20.53
CA GLN A 36 -11.70 12.78 20.30
C GLN A 36 -11.13 11.79 21.32
N ALA A 37 -10.75 12.25 22.51
CA ALA A 37 -10.06 11.45 23.51
C ALA A 37 -10.81 10.15 23.88
N MET A 38 -12.15 10.22 23.94
CA MET A 38 -12.99 9.04 24.20
C MET A 38 -13.00 8.06 23.01
N ALA A 39 -13.09 8.56 21.78
CA ALA A 39 -13.07 7.70 20.58
C ALA A 39 -11.70 7.06 20.37
N TRP A 40 -10.62 7.70 20.81
CA TRP A 40 -9.25 7.22 20.64
C TRP A 40 -8.77 6.30 21.78
N SER A 41 -9.51 6.21 22.89
CA SER A 41 -9.03 5.52 24.09
C SER A 41 -8.83 4.01 23.87
N ASP A 42 -9.72 3.36 23.11
CA ASP A 42 -9.58 1.92 22.80
C ASP A 42 -8.31 1.66 21.96
N HIS A 43 -8.09 2.45 20.90
CA HIS A 43 -6.88 2.36 20.10
C HIS A 43 -5.60 2.58 20.93
N GLN A 44 -5.59 3.57 21.83
CA GLN A 44 -4.46 3.83 22.72
C GLN A 44 -4.21 2.67 23.67
N GLN A 45 -5.25 2.12 24.30
CA GLN A 45 -5.13 1.00 25.22
C GLN A 45 -4.60 -0.25 24.52
N ARG A 46 -5.12 -0.58 23.34
CA ARG A 46 -4.66 -1.73 22.54
C ARG A 46 -3.22 -1.57 22.06
N THR A 47 -2.84 -0.36 21.65
CA THR A 47 -1.45 -0.05 21.27
C THR A 47 -0.51 -0.20 22.47
N MET A 48 -0.86 0.36 23.63
CA MET A 48 -0.08 0.21 24.86
C MET A 48 0.02 -1.25 25.28
N GLN A 49 -1.08 -2.02 25.20
CA GLN A 49 -1.08 -3.44 25.52
C GLN A 49 -0.14 -4.23 24.60
N ALA A 50 -0.19 -4.00 23.28
CA ALA A 50 0.72 -4.65 22.34
C ALA A 50 2.20 -4.35 22.65
N ILE A 51 2.48 -3.11 23.07
CA ILE A 51 3.81 -2.71 23.54
C ILE A 51 4.20 -3.47 24.81
N SER A 52 3.35 -3.48 25.85
CA SER A 52 3.63 -4.21 27.10
C SER A 52 3.87 -5.70 26.86
N GLU A 53 3.11 -6.33 25.95
CA GLU A 53 3.31 -7.72 25.54
C GLU A 53 4.64 -7.95 24.83
N ALA A 54 5.11 -6.99 24.02
CA ALA A 54 6.43 -7.04 23.40
C ALA A 54 7.55 -6.89 24.44
N ILE A 55 7.42 -5.94 25.38
CA ILE A 55 8.37 -5.73 26.50
C ILE A 55 8.49 -6.99 27.36
N ALA A 56 7.38 -7.65 27.66
CA ALA A 56 7.35 -8.86 28.47
C ALA A 56 8.13 -10.03 27.85
N LYS A 57 8.26 -10.06 26.52
CA LYS A 57 8.96 -11.11 25.77
C LYS A 57 10.46 -10.83 25.57
N CYS A 58 10.93 -9.60 25.81
CA CYS A 58 12.33 -9.25 25.71
C CYS A 58 13.19 -9.94 26.79
N GLN A 59 14.19 -10.71 26.36
CA GLN A 59 15.15 -11.37 27.27
C GLN A 59 16.21 -10.39 27.81
N GLN A 60 16.65 -9.47 26.97
CA GLN A 60 17.56 -8.37 27.32
C GLN A 60 16.80 -7.05 27.20
N ARG A 61 17.19 -6.05 27.99
CA ARG A 61 16.51 -4.76 28.07
C ARG A 61 17.50 -3.58 28.19
N ARG A 62 18.50 -3.57 27.31
CA ARG A 62 19.52 -2.53 27.21
C ARG A 62 18.94 -1.30 26.54
N ARG A 63 18.64 -1.35 25.25
CA ARG A 63 18.04 -0.23 24.51
C ARG A 63 16.74 -0.62 23.82
N VAL A 64 15.74 0.25 23.90
CA VAL A 64 14.55 0.23 23.05
C VAL A 64 14.53 1.46 22.13
N LEU A 65 14.25 1.23 20.84
CA LEU A 65 13.98 2.29 19.89
C LEU A 65 12.47 2.44 19.69
N VAL A 66 11.97 3.67 19.67
CA VAL A 66 10.55 3.96 19.40
C VAL A 66 10.44 4.95 18.26
N PHE A 67 9.97 4.48 17.11
CA PHE A 67 9.72 5.26 15.90
C PHE A 67 8.27 5.75 15.89
N GLY A 68 8.04 6.99 15.49
CA GLY A 68 6.71 7.62 15.51
C GLY A 68 6.37 8.29 16.85
N ALA A 69 7.38 8.74 17.59
CA ALA A 69 7.23 9.17 18.98
C ALA A 69 6.95 10.68 19.16
N ALA A 70 6.53 11.42 18.11
CA ALA A 70 6.34 12.88 18.16
C ALA A 70 5.50 13.37 19.34
N LEU A 71 4.40 12.66 19.67
CA LEU A 71 3.39 13.08 20.66
C LEU A 71 3.29 12.16 21.88
N VAL A 72 3.87 10.95 21.82
CA VAL A 72 3.86 9.93 22.88
C VAL A 72 2.47 9.67 23.51
N LEU A 73 1.40 9.74 22.70
CA LEU A 73 0.01 9.67 23.19
C LEU A 73 -0.41 8.24 23.58
N ASP A 74 0.11 7.28 22.83
CA ASP A 74 -0.16 5.85 22.79
C ASP A 74 1.04 5.02 23.31
N LEU A 75 2.06 5.70 23.84
CA LEU A 75 3.26 5.06 24.39
C LEU A 75 3.19 4.95 25.92
N PRO A 76 3.41 3.76 26.50
CA PRO A 76 3.49 3.57 27.95
C PRO A 76 4.89 4.00 28.45
N LEU A 77 5.18 5.31 28.40
CA LEU A 77 6.52 5.85 28.63
C LEU A 77 7.11 5.47 30.00
N THR A 78 6.28 5.46 31.05
CA THR A 78 6.69 5.04 32.39
C THR A 78 7.12 3.57 32.41
N GLU A 79 6.39 2.70 31.71
CA GLU A 79 6.73 1.28 31.61
C GLU A 79 8.02 1.09 30.80
N LEU A 80 8.16 1.77 29.66
CA LEU A 80 9.39 1.73 28.85
C LEU A 80 10.60 2.15 29.67
N ALA A 81 10.52 3.28 30.36
CA ALA A 81 11.60 3.82 31.18
C ALA A 81 11.94 2.91 32.38
N ALA A 82 10.96 2.21 32.96
CA ALA A 82 11.19 1.27 34.04
C ALA A 82 11.82 -0.05 33.58
N ASN A 83 11.58 -0.46 32.32
CA ASN A 83 12.00 -1.77 31.83
C ASN A 83 13.32 -1.74 31.05
N PHE A 84 13.72 -0.62 30.44
CA PHE A 84 14.95 -0.52 29.63
C PHE A 84 16.01 0.38 30.26
N GLN A 85 17.29 0.05 30.06
CA GLN A 85 18.41 0.91 30.48
C GLN A 85 18.42 2.23 29.70
N GLU A 86 18.00 2.22 28.44
CA GLU A 86 17.86 3.39 27.59
C GLU A 86 16.62 3.27 26.69
N VAL A 87 15.82 4.34 26.64
CA VAL A 87 14.67 4.50 25.75
C VAL A 87 14.98 5.62 24.77
N VAL A 88 15.08 5.31 23.48
CA VAL A 88 15.33 6.32 22.44
C VAL A 88 14.05 6.54 21.66
N LEU A 89 13.44 7.71 21.86
CA LEU A 89 12.29 8.16 21.09
C LEU A 89 12.80 8.85 19.82
N VAL A 90 12.34 8.41 18.66
CA VAL A 90 12.79 8.87 17.35
C VAL A 90 11.61 9.38 16.54
N ASP A 91 11.74 10.61 16.06
CA ASP A 91 10.77 11.25 15.18
C ASP A 91 11.44 12.41 14.44
N VAL A 92 10.83 12.95 13.38
CA VAL A 92 11.34 14.14 12.68
C VAL A 92 11.27 15.40 13.55
N LEU A 93 10.37 15.42 14.54
CA LEU A 93 10.24 16.50 15.51
C LEU A 93 9.59 16.06 16.82
N PHE A 94 9.76 16.87 17.87
CA PHE A 94 9.05 16.68 19.15
C PHE A 94 8.43 17.98 19.62
N LEU A 95 7.15 17.93 19.98
CA LEU A 95 6.45 19.05 20.61
C LEU A 95 6.97 19.31 22.02
N ARG A 96 6.73 20.53 22.53
CA ARG A 96 7.11 20.92 23.89
C ARG A 96 6.46 20.04 24.96
N SER A 97 5.23 19.58 24.73
CA SER A 97 4.52 18.63 25.60
C SER A 97 5.30 17.32 25.73
N THR A 98 5.73 16.75 24.60
CA THR A 98 6.57 15.54 24.56
C THR A 98 7.91 15.73 25.24
N ARG A 99 8.60 16.86 24.97
CA ARG A 99 9.88 17.18 25.63
C ARG A 99 9.76 17.23 27.15
N ARG A 100 8.68 17.81 27.68
CA ARG A 100 8.42 17.84 29.12
C ARG A 100 8.14 16.46 29.70
N ARG A 101 7.38 15.61 28.98
CA ARG A 101 7.10 14.24 29.42
C ARG A 101 8.37 13.38 29.44
N ALA A 102 9.21 13.49 28.42
CA ALA A 102 10.49 12.77 28.36
C ALA A 102 11.47 13.23 29.44
N ALA A 103 11.53 14.53 29.74
CA ALA A 103 12.41 15.08 30.78
C ALA A 103 12.10 14.60 32.21
N ALA A 104 11.01 13.86 32.43
CA ALA A 104 10.72 13.21 33.71
C ALA A 104 11.53 11.92 33.93
N PHE A 105 12.31 11.47 32.94
CA PHE A 105 13.05 10.22 32.98
C PHE A 105 14.50 10.45 32.52
N ASP A 106 15.47 10.04 33.34
CA ASP A 106 16.89 10.23 33.05
C ASP A 106 17.41 9.35 31.91
N ASN A 107 16.70 8.25 31.62
CA ASN A 107 17.06 7.27 30.59
C ASN A 107 16.22 7.39 29.31
N VAL A 108 15.46 8.48 29.12
CA VAL A 108 14.68 8.72 27.91
C VAL A 108 15.35 9.80 27.06
N THR A 109 15.85 9.41 25.89
CA THR A 109 16.50 10.28 24.93
C THR A 109 15.55 10.62 23.78
N LEU A 110 15.49 11.91 23.41
CA LEU A 110 14.77 12.37 22.21
C LEU A 110 15.75 12.57 21.05
N LEU A 111 15.53 11.88 19.95
CA LEU A 111 16.36 11.96 18.76
C LEU A 111 15.54 12.44 17.55
N CYS A 112 15.77 13.69 17.13
CA CYS A 112 15.19 14.20 15.90
C CYS A 112 15.87 13.54 14.70
N HIS A 113 15.18 12.66 13.97
CA HIS A 113 15.71 11.94 12.83
C HIS A 113 14.63 11.65 11.78
N ASP A 114 15.03 11.76 10.52
CA ASP A 114 14.22 11.33 9.38
C ASP A 114 14.34 9.81 9.20
N LEU A 115 13.31 9.08 9.62
CA LEU A 115 13.23 7.61 9.51
C LEU A 115 13.28 7.09 8.07
N THR A 116 12.98 7.95 7.09
CA THR A 116 13.05 7.60 5.66
C THR A 116 14.42 7.88 5.06
N GLN A 117 15.22 8.72 5.72
CA GLN A 117 16.44 9.34 5.19
C GLN A 117 16.29 9.95 3.78
N SER A 118 15.05 10.25 3.37
CA SER A 118 14.67 10.65 2.02
C SER A 118 14.28 12.13 1.94
N LEU A 119 14.01 12.79 3.06
CA LEU A 119 13.45 14.14 3.07
C LEU A 119 14.38 15.18 2.43
N ALA A 120 15.70 14.98 2.45
CA ALA A 120 16.64 15.88 1.78
C ALA A 120 16.50 15.83 0.25
N GLU A 121 16.34 14.62 -0.31
CA GLU A 121 16.13 14.41 -1.75
C GLU A 121 14.78 14.97 -2.18
N ILE A 122 13.74 14.69 -1.39
CA ILE A 122 12.38 15.17 -1.61
C ILE A 122 12.30 16.70 -1.51
N GLU A 123 12.99 17.31 -0.54
CA GLU A 123 13.06 18.77 -0.43
C GLU A 123 13.65 19.41 -1.70
N ALA A 124 14.62 18.74 -2.32
CA ALA A 124 15.26 19.14 -3.56
C ALA A 124 14.43 18.80 -4.82
N GLY A 125 13.23 18.24 -4.67
CA GLY A 125 12.33 17.90 -5.78
C GLY A 125 12.63 16.58 -6.47
N ARG A 126 13.49 15.74 -5.87
CA ARG A 126 13.77 14.40 -6.39
C ARG A 126 12.79 13.41 -5.76
N ALA A 127 11.98 12.78 -6.60
CA ALA A 127 11.11 11.68 -6.20
C ALA A 127 11.93 10.39 -6.00
N LYS A 128 12.83 10.42 -5.01
CA LYS A 128 13.70 9.29 -4.65
C LYS A 128 13.59 8.99 -3.16
N ALA A 129 13.12 7.78 -2.84
CA ALA A 129 13.25 7.25 -1.50
C ALA A 129 14.63 6.56 -1.31
N ALA A 130 15.25 6.76 -0.16
CA ALA A 130 16.50 6.15 0.28
C ALA A 130 16.20 4.86 1.04
N MET A 131 17.18 3.95 1.12
CA MET A 131 17.12 2.80 2.02
C MET A 131 17.71 3.24 3.37
N PRO A 132 16.91 3.32 4.45
CA PRO A 132 17.42 3.73 5.75
C PRO A 132 18.42 2.70 6.31
N ASP A 133 19.40 3.19 7.06
CA ASP A 133 20.45 2.37 7.67
C ASP A 133 20.77 2.71 9.13
N ARG A 134 20.21 3.81 9.65
CA ARG A 134 20.48 4.30 11.00
C ARG A 134 20.20 3.19 12.03
N PHE A 135 21.06 3.05 13.03
CA PHE A 135 20.95 2.07 14.12
C PHE A 135 21.20 0.61 13.76
N LEU A 136 21.27 0.22 12.49
CA LEU A 136 21.54 -1.18 12.11
C LEU A 136 22.94 -1.66 12.50
N ASP A 137 23.85 -0.73 12.79
CA ASP A 137 25.21 -0.98 13.28
C ASP A 137 25.27 -1.20 14.80
N GLN A 138 24.14 -1.10 15.52
CA GLN A 138 24.08 -1.16 16.98
C GLN A 138 23.57 -2.51 17.47
N ASN A 139 24.41 -3.22 18.23
CA ASN A 139 24.11 -4.56 18.76
C ASN A 139 23.49 -4.55 20.16
N ASP A 140 23.19 -3.36 20.71
CA ASP A 140 22.60 -3.16 22.04
C ASP A 140 21.10 -2.85 22.02
N ILE A 141 20.47 -2.92 20.85
CA ILE A 141 19.02 -2.75 20.68
C ILE A 141 18.34 -4.09 20.88
N ASP A 142 17.46 -4.16 21.87
CA ASP A 142 16.74 -5.39 22.22
C ASP A 142 15.27 -5.35 21.77
N LEU A 143 14.74 -4.16 21.47
CA LEU A 143 13.38 -3.94 20.97
C LEU A 143 13.31 -2.72 20.06
N VAL A 144 12.64 -2.86 18.92
CA VAL A 144 12.22 -1.75 18.06
C VAL A 144 10.70 -1.69 18.03
N LEU A 145 10.16 -0.50 18.29
CA LEU A 145 8.75 -0.19 18.22
C LEU A 145 8.52 0.79 17.07
N SER A 146 7.78 0.39 16.04
CA SER A 146 7.33 1.27 14.96
C SER A 146 5.84 1.50 15.11
N ILE A 147 5.45 2.63 15.70
CA ILE A 147 4.09 2.85 16.20
C ILE A 147 3.42 3.98 15.40
N ASN A 148 2.34 3.65 14.70
CA ASN A 148 1.43 4.56 14.00
C ASN A 148 2.13 5.55 13.05
N ILE A 149 3.29 5.17 12.51
CA ILE A 149 4.14 6.04 11.68
C ILE A 149 4.24 5.57 10.22
N LEU A 150 4.09 4.27 9.94
CA LEU A 150 4.39 3.69 8.63
C LEU A 150 3.57 4.32 7.49
N SER A 151 2.24 4.39 7.65
CA SER A 151 1.33 5.05 6.69
C SER A 151 1.67 6.55 6.53
N GLN A 152 2.07 7.21 7.62
CA GLN A 152 2.35 8.64 7.64
C GLN A 152 3.66 9.02 6.94
N LEU A 153 4.60 8.08 6.76
CA LEU A 153 5.89 8.34 6.12
C LEU A 153 5.75 8.93 4.71
N ALA A 154 4.66 8.61 4.01
CA ALA A 154 4.40 9.09 2.65
C ALA A 154 3.53 10.35 2.60
N ILE A 155 2.65 10.56 3.58
CA ILE A 155 1.60 11.60 3.53
C ILE A 155 2.19 13.00 3.36
N ILE A 156 3.05 13.42 4.30
CA ILE A 156 3.63 14.77 4.27
C ILE A 156 4.64 14.94 3.13
N PRO A 157 5.52 13.97 2.83
CA PRO A 157 6.42 14.09 1.70
C PRO A 157 5.72 14.21 0.34
N ASN A 158 4.68 13.40 0.09
CA ASN A 158 3.88 13.49 -1.13
C ASN A 158 3.15 14.82 -1.20
N ALA A 159 2.42 15.22 -0.15
CA ALA A 159 1.72 16.50 -0.13
C ALA A 159 2.67 17.70 -0.35
N TYR A 160 3.91 17.61 0.16
CA TYR A 160 4.94 18.60 -0.12
C TYR A 160 5.36 18.61 -1.60
N LEU A 161 5.60 17.45 -2.20
CA LEU A 161 5.94 17.33 -3.62
C LEU A 161 4.81 17.88 -4.50
N SER A 162 3.57 17.47 -4.27
CA SER A 162 2.40 17.92 -5.04
C SER A 162 2.24 19.44 -4.96
N ARG A 163 2.34 20.02 -3.75
CA ARG A 163 2.23 21.47 -3.54
C ARG A 163 3.37 22.25 -4.17
N ARG A 164 4.61 21.72 -4.17
CA ARG A 164 5.80 22.48 -4.56
C ARG A 164 6.21 22.29 -6.02
N PHE A 165 5.94 21.11 -6.58
CA PHE A 165 6.41 20.67 -7.89
C PHE A 165 5.28 20.22 -8.81
N GLY A 166 4.02 20.40 -8.39
CA GLY A 166 2.84 19.99 -9.15
C GLY A 166 2.32 18.63 -8.70
N ALA A 167 0.99 18.49 -8.68
CA ALA A 167 0.31 17.25 -8.39
C ALA A 167 0.60 16.22 -9.50
N ASP A 168 0.97 15.02 -9.10
CA ASP A 168 1.29 13.90 -9.97
C ASP A 168 0.98 12.63 -9.18
N GLU A 169 -0.22 12.10 -9.38
CA GLU A 169 -0.73 10.97 -8.62
C GLU A 169 0.12 9.72 -8.81
N THR A 170 0.64 9.49 -10.02
CA THR A 170 1.52 8.34 -10.28
C THR A 170 2.82 8.46 -9.51
N ARG A 171 3.47 9.63 -9.56
CA ARG A 171 4.69 9.87 -8.79
C ARG A 171 4.43 9.74 -7.30
N ASP A 172 3.31 10.28 -6.83
CA ASP A 172 2.97 10.31 -5.41
C ASP A 172 2.62 8.89 -4.90
N GLU A 173 1.89 8.08 -5.67
CA GLU A 173 1.65 6.65 -5.40
C GLU A 173 2.96 5.85 -5.38
N ALA A 174 3.81 6.00 -6.41
CA ALA A 174 5.10 5.30 -6.50
C ALA A 174 6.05 5.70 -5.36
N MET A 175 6.08 6.99 -5.01
CA MET A 175 6.83 7.51 -3.88
C MET A 175 6.31 6.94 -2.56
N GLY A 176 4.99 6.92 -2.37
CA GLY A 176 4.36 6.40 -1.18
C GLY A 176 4.66 4.92 -0.97
N ARG A 177 4.45 4.11 -2.02
CA ARG A 177 4.81 2.68 -2.04
C ARG A 177 6.30 2.50 -1.71
N ALA A 178 7.19 3.27 -2.32
CA ALA A 178 8.63 3.15 -2.10
C ALA A 178 9.06 3.53 -0.67
N LEU A 179 8.46 4.57 -0.07
CA LEU A 179 8.77 4.97 1.31
C LEU A 179 8.31 3.92 2.32
N VAL A 180 7.09 3.41 2.15
CA VAL A 180 6.52 2.35 2.99
C VAL A 180 7.34 1.06 2.88
N GLN A 181 7.59 0.58 1.65
CA GLN A 181 8.35 -0.65 1.41
C GLN A 181 9.76 -0.56 1.98
N ARG A 182 10.50 0.52 1.71
CA ARG A 182 11.87 0.67 2.23
C ARG A 182 11.92 0.76 3.74
N HIS A 183 10.92 1.35 4.39
CA HIS A 183 10.86 1.35 5.84
C HIS A 183 10.58 -0.05 6.40
N LEU A 184 9.69 -0.83 5.77
CA LEU A 184 9.46 -2.23 6.16
C LEU A 184 10.73 -3.08 5.97
N ASP A 185 11.42 -2.95 4.84
CA ASP A 185 12.69 -3.64 4.59
C ASP A 185 13.74 -3.27 5.64
N TYR A 186 13.80 -1.98 6.01
CA TYR A 186 14.65 -1.48 7.09
C TYR A 186 14.31 -2.12 8.44
N LEU A 187 13.02 -2.20 8.81
CA LEU A 187 12.58 -2.85 10.05
C LEU A 187 12.89 -4.36 10.06
N GLN A 188 12.87 -5.03 8.90
CA GLN A 188 13.23 -6.46 8.79
C GLN A 188 14.73 -6.73 8.99
N ARG A 189 15.58 -5.71 8.88
CA ARG A 189 17.04 -5.83 9.04
C ARG A 189 17.52 -5.75 10.48
N PHE A 190 16.65 -5.46 11.44
CA PHE A 190 17.01 -5.53 12.86
C PHE A 190 17.11 -6.99 13.32
N ASP A 191 18.19 -7.30 14.04
CA ASP A 191 18.43 -8.63 14.62
C ASP A 191 17.74 -8.83 15.99
N CYS A 192 16.86 -7.90 16.38
CA CYS A 192 16.11 -7.93 17.62
C CYS A 192 14.60 -8.13 17.38
N ARG A 193 13.83 -8.08 18.46
CA ARG A 193 12.37 -8.04 18.37
C ARG A 193 11.93 -6.71 17.76
N VAL A 194 10.98 -6.77 16.84
CA VAL A 194 10.32 -5.61 16.24
C VAL A 194 8.82 -5.74 16.42
N LEU A 195 8.18 -4.70 16.94
CA LEU A 195 6.73 -4.54 16.95
C LEU A 195 6.36 -3.39 16.01
N LEU A 196 5.54 -3.70 15.00
CA LEU A 196 4.90 -2.73 14.13
C LEU A 196 3.43 -2.61 14.53
N VAL A 197 2.98 -1.39 14.83
CA VAL A 197 1.56 -1.05 14.94
C VAL A 197 1.27 -0.02 13.86
N THR A 198 0.39 -0.33 12.92
CA THR A 198 0.08 0.56 11.79
C THR A 198 -1.36 0.42 11.36
N ASP A 199 -1.93 1.49 10.83
CA ASP A 199 -3.12 1.40 9.99
C ASP A 199 -2.78 0.73 8.65
N ILE A 200 -3.69 -0.14 8.21
CA ILE A 200 -3.60 -0.90 6.96
C ILE A 200 -4.65 -0.45 5.95
N GLU A 201 -5.81 -0.01 6.44
CA GLU A 201 -6.93 0.43 5.63
C GLU A 201 -7.57 1.65 6.27
N ARG A 202 -8.11 2.51 5.42
CA ARG A 202 -8.96 3.63 5.82
C ARG A 202 -10.32 3.44 5.19
N VAL A 203 -11.34 3.39 6.03
CA VAL A 203 -12.74 3.22 5.67
C VAL A 203 -13.49 4.50 5.99
N ILE A 204 -14.33 4.96 5.06
CA ILE A 204 -15.26 6.07 5.25
C ILE A 204 -16.67 5.47 5.24
N GLU A 205 -17.43 5.72 6.30
CA GLU A 205 -18.77 5.17 6.50
C GLU A 205 -19.78 6.29 6.69
N ASP A 206 -20.99 6.09 6.17
CA ASP A 206 -22.12 6.98 6.39
C ASP A 206 -22.92 6.61 7.66
N ARG A 207 -23.86 7.48 8.07
CA ARG A 207 -24.70 7.25 9.27
C ARG A 207 -25.57 5.99 9.23
N ALA A 208 -25.83 5.43 8.06
CA ALA A 208 -26.57 4.19 7.93
C ALA A 208 -25.66 2.96 8.11
N GLY A 209 -24.34 3.18 8.23
CA GLY A 209 -23.33 2.14 8.38
C GLY A 209 -22.87 1.57 7.04
N PHE A 210 -23.18 2.23 5.92
CA PHE A 210 -22.68 1.83 4.61
C PHE A 210 -21.29 2.40 4.40
N GLU A 211 -20.39 1.54 3.91
CA GLU A 211 -19.07 1.93 3.48
C GLU A 211 -19.18 2.76 2.20
N VAL A 212 -18.79 4.03 2.29
CA VAL A 212 -18.73 4.96 1.16
C VAL A 212 -17.44 4.74 0.39
N THR A 213 -16.32 4.56 1.09
CA THR A 213 -15.05 4.28 0.42
C THR A 213 -14.05 3.59 1.32
N ARG A 214 -13.20 2.75 0.73
CA ARG A 214 -12.07 2.10 1.39
C ARG A 214 -10.80 2.26 0.58
N PHE A 215 -9.72 2.58 1.28
CA PHE A 215 -8.41 2.78 0.69
C PHE A 215 -7.33 2.04 1.48
N SER A 216 -6.30 1.57 0.77
CA SER A 216 -5.07 1.13 1.44
C SER A 216 -4.39 2.32 2.11
N ALA A 217 -4.06 2.19 3.39
CA ALA A 217 -3.23 3.18 4.08
C ALA A 217 -1.74 3.06 3.71
N LEU A 218 -1.37 1.98 3.02
CA LEU A 218 0.01 1.56 2.78
C LEU A 218 0.37 1.50 1.30
N PHE A 219 -0.40 2.16 0.42
CA PHE A 219 -0.15 2.15 -1.03
C PHE A 219 -0.05 0.73 -1.59
N ASP A 220 -0.92 -0.16 -1.12
CA ASP A 220 -0.96 -1.59 -1.44
C ASP A 220 0.34 -2.35 -1.14
N VAL A 221 1.20 -1.82 -0.27
CA VAL A 221 2.36 -2.56 0.24
C VAL A 221 1.87 -3.61 1.22
N PRO A 222 2.14 -4.91 0.97
CA PRO A 222 1.70 -5.96 1.87
C PRO A 222 2.50 -5.93 3.18
N ILE A 223 1.81 -6.17 4.28
CA ILE A 223 2.42 -6.41 5.59
C ILE A 223 2.01 -7.79 6.11
N PRO A 224 2.73 -8.37 7.09
CA PRO A 224 2.34 -9.62 7.71
C PRO A 224 0.86 -9.62 8.12
N GLN A 225 0.11 -10.66 7.77
CA GLN A 225 -1.30 -10.80 8.16
C GLN A 225 -1.46 -11.36 9.59
N ILE A 226 -0.36 -11.80 10.20
CA ILE A 226 -0.37 -12.33 11.56
C ILE A 226 -0.23 -11.16 12.53
N GLY A 227 -1.23 -10.96 13.37
CA GLY A 227 -1.26 -9.88 14.33
C GLY A 227 -2.61 -9.69 14.99
N ALA A 228 -2.64 -8.88 16.04
CA ALA A 228 -3.91 -8.36 16.55
C ALA A 228 -4.41 -7.26 15.62
N GLU A 229 -5.73 -7.19 15.40
CA GLU A 229 -6.38 -6.16 14.62
C GLU A 229 -7.49 -5.50 15.41
N TRP A 230 -7.71 -4.20 15.16
CA TRP A 230 -8.81 -3.44 15.72
C TRP A 230 -9.12 -2.22 14.88
N ASP A 231 -10.34 -1.70 15.03
CA ASP A 231 -10.77 -0.50 14.35
C ASP A 231 -10.53 0.74 15.23
N TRP A 232 -10.03 1.79 14.62
CA TRP A 232 -9.83 3.08 15.25
C TRP A 232 -10.69 4.13 14.54
N PRO A 233 -11.79 4.62 15.18
CA PRO A 233 -12.57 5.73 14.66
C PRO A 233 -11.76 7.03 14.82
N ILE A 234 -10.81 7.24 13.92
CA ILE A 234 -9.85 8.36 13.97
C ILE A 234 -10.58 9.70 13.85
N ALA A 235 -11.67 9.74 13.07
CA ALA A 235 -12.56 10.89 12.96
C ALA A 235 -14.01 10.40 13.02
N PRO A 236 -14.61 10.31 14.21
CA PRO A 236 -16.02 9.94 14.35
C PRO A 236 -16.94 11.02 13.76
N TYR A 237 -18.23 10.72 13.61
CA TYR A 237 -19.23 11.65 13.10
C TYR A 237 -19.12 13.04 13.76
N GLY A 238 -19.10 14.08 12.93
CA GLY A 238 -18.97 15.47 13.36
C GLY A 238 -17.54 15.99 13.47
N GLU A 239 -16.50 15.13 13.33
CA GLU A 239 -15.10 15.60 13.31
C GLU A 239 -14.68 16.14 11.94
N ILE A 240 -15.14 15.50 10.85
CA ILE A 240 -14.93 16.00 9.48
C ILE A 240 -16.20 16.70 9.00
N ASP A 241 -17.32 15.97 9.01
CA ASP A 241 -18.65 16.48 8.72
C ASP A 241 -19.71 15.68 9.51
N ALA A 242 -20.97 16.07 9.38
CA ALA A 242 -22.05 15.49 10.17
C ALA A 242 -22.47 14.08 9.72
N GLN A 243 -22.17 13.67 8.50
CA GLN A 243 -22.67 12.45 7.84
C GLN A 243 -21.66 11.33 7.77
N HIS A 244 -20.36 11.63 7.82
CA HIS A 244 -19.32 10.61 7.65
C HIS A 244 -18.47 10.40 8.90
N GLN A 245 -18.07 9.14 9.08
CA GLN A 245 -17.01 8.73 9.98
C GLN A 245 -15.84 8.18 9.17
N VAL A 246 -14.62 8.41 9.67
CA VAL A 246 -13.40 7.77 9.17
C VAL A 246 -12.88 6.80 10.22
N THR A 247 -12.76 5.54 9.81
CA THR A 247 -12.25 4.44 10.61
C THR A 247 -10.95 3.92 9.98
N HIS A 248 -9.88 3.81 10.76
CA HIS A 248 -8.66 3.14 10.34
C HIS A 248 -8.66 1.72 10.88
N ARG A 249 -8.45 0.72 10.02
CA ARG A 249 -8.19 -0.64 10.47
C ARG A 249 -6.72 -0.74 10.85
N ILE A 250 -6.45 -1.12 12.10
CA ILE A 250 -5.12 -1.19 12.67
C ILE A 250 -4.66 -2.63 12.75
N ARG A 251 -3.38 -2.86 12.51
CA ARG A 251 -2.72 -4.16 12.72
C ARG A 251 -1.46 -3.99 13.56
N ALA A 252 -1.32 -4.87 14.55
CA ALA A 252 -0.11 -5.04 15.34
C ALA A 252 0.61 -6.35 14.98
N CYS A 253 1.77 -6.24 14.33
CA CYS A 253 2.61 -7.36 13.91
C CYS A 253 3.91 -7.38 14.69
N CYS A 254 4.37 -8.57 15.08
CA CYS A 254 5.66 -8.72 15.75
C CYS A 254 6.51 -9.81 15.09
N TRP A 255 7.79 -9.52 14.88
CA TRP A 255 8.79 -10.47 14.39
C TRP A 255 10.13 -10.31 15.14
N GLY A 256 11.03 -11.28 14.99
CA GLY A 256 12.31 -11.30 15.68
C GLY A 256 12.75 -12.73 16.05
N PRO A 257 13.93 -12.89 16.68
CA PRO A 257 14.52 -14.19 17.01
C PRO A 257 13.66 -15.06 17.94
N ASP A 258 12.86 -14.43 18.79
CA ASP A 258 12.01 -15.03 19.82
C ASP A 258 10.52 -15.04 19.44
N CYS A 259 10.17 -14.44 18.30
CA CYS A 259 8.86 -14.58 17.68
C CYS A 259 8.88 -15.85 16.83
N GLY A 260 8.27 -16.94 17.32
CA GLY A 260 8.21 -18.22 16.60
C GLY A 260 7.97 -18.01 15.09
N ARG A 261 8.98 -18.33 14.28
CA ARG A 261 9.09 -18.12 12.81
C ARG A 261 8.07 -17.14 12.20
N SER A 262 8.45 -15.88 12.07
CA SER A 262 7.92 -15.04 10.98
C SER A 262 8.99 -14.10 10.42
N LYS A 263 9.98 -14.70 9.74
CA LYS A 263 10.79 -14.02 8.70
C LYS A 263 10.18 -14.21 7.31
N ALA A 264 8.92 -14.61 7.24
CA ALA A 264 8.24 -14.72 5.96
C ALA A 264 7.82 -13.31 5.52
N VAL A 265 8.60 -12.74 4.61
CA VAL A 265 8.03 -11.90 3.55
C VAL A 265 6.78 -12.61 3.08
N VAL A 266 5.62 -11.98 3.30
CA VAL A 266 4.36 -12.43 2.74
C VAL A 266 4.53 -12.37 1.23
N ARG A 267 4.80 -13.52 0.59
CA ARG A 267 4.25 -13.75 -0.74
C ARG A 267 2.77 -13.47 -0.59
N LEU A 268 2.22 -12.58 -1.42
CA LEU A 268 0.77 -12.39 -1.53
C LEU A 268 0.12 -13.75 -1.41
N ALA A 269 -0.66 -13.94 -0.36
CA ALA A 269 -1.44 -15.15 -0.21
C ALA A 269 -2.33 -15.20 -1.45
N SER A 270 -2.02 -16.13 -2.33
CA SER A 270 -2.88 -16.53 -3.43
C SER A 270 -4.28 -16.76 -2.86
N PRO A 271 -5.35 -16.26 -3.51
CA PRO A 271 -6.71 -16.60 -3.09
C PRO A 271 -6.84 -18.13 -2.99
N PRO A 272 -7.66 -18.65 -2.05
CA PRO A 272 -7.62 -20.04 -1.59
C PRO A 272 -7.99 -21.14 -2.61
N ASP A 273 -8.04 -20.85 -3.91
CA ASP A 273 -8.31 -21.82 -5.00
C ASP A 273 -7.37 -21.67 -6.23
N MET A 274 -6.16 -21.12 -6.06
CA MET A 274 -5.19 -21.00 -7.15
C MET A 274 -4.54 -22.34 -7.50
N ALA A 275 -4.87 -22.87 -8.68
CA ALA A 275 -4.27 -24.10 -9.22
C ALA A 275 -3.27 -23.82 -10.36
N LEU A 276 -3.16 -22.57 -10.83
CA LEU A 276 -2.24 -22.13 -11.88
C LEU A 276 -1.35 -20.99 -11.41
N THR A 277 -0.04 -21.09 -11.66
CA THR A 277 0.90 -19.97 -11.63
C THR A 277 1.92 -20.15 -12.75
N ILE A 278 1.97 -19.21 -13.68
CA ILE A 278 2.98 -19.14 -14.76
C ILE A 278 3.75 -17.83 -14.57
N THR A 279 5.08 -17.90 -14.53
CA THR A 279 5.92 -16.70 -14.42
C THR A 279 7.01 -16.75 -15.48
N GLY A 280 7.28 -15.62 -16.13
CA GLY A 280 8.41 -15.48 -17.03
C GLY A 280 8.88 -14.05 -17.19
N VAL A 281 10.08 -13.91 -17.74
CA VAL A 281 10.76 -12.63 -17.95
C VAL A 281 11.14 -12.51 -19.42
N ALA A 282 10.78 -11.40 -20.07
CA ALA A 282 11.37 -11.05 -21.36
C ALA A 282 11.14 -9.56 -21.71
N PRO A 283 11.65 -9.06 -22.86
CA PRO A 283 11.57 -7.64 -23.23
C PRO A 283 10.12 -7.13 -23.39
N HIS A 284 9.85 -5.90 -22.95
CA HIS A 284 8.52 -5.30 -22.81
C HIS A 284 7.64 -5.43 -24.07
N VAL A 285 8.17 -5.17 -25.26
CA VAL A 285 7.34 -5.25 -26.49
C VAL A 285 7.13 -6.70 -26.95
N ALA A 286 8.16 -7.55 -26.89
CA ALA A 286 8.12 -8.91 -27.41
C ALA A 286 7.23 -9.85 -26.56
N VAL A 287 7.33 -9.75 -25.23
CA VAL A 287 6.49 -10.58 -24.33
C VAL A 287 5.02 -10.25 -24.47
N THR A 288 4.72 -8.97 -24.64
CA THR A 288 3.35 -8.47 -24.57
C THR A 288 2.52 -8.90 -25.76
N THR A 289 3.11 -8.96 -26.96
CA THR A 289 2.43 -9.40 -28.18
C THR A 289 2.34 -10.93 -28.26
N ASP A 290 3.45 -11.64 -28.07
CA ASP A 290 3.49 -13.10 -28.18
C ASP A 290 2.59 -13.79 -27.16
N LEU A 291 2.57 -13.28 -25.92
CA LEU A 291 1.71 -13.80 -24.87
C LEU A 291 0.24 -13.49 -25.17
N ALA A 292 -0.07 -12.29 -25.66
CA ALA A 292 -1.43 -11.90 -25.98
C ALA A 292 -2.01 -12.75 -27.12
N GLU A 293 -1.24 -13.01 -28.18
CA GLU A 293 -1.62 -13.93 -29.27
C GLU A 293 -1.82 -15.36 -28.75
N ALA A 294 -0.90 -15.86 -27.92
CA ALA A 294 -1.00 -17.22 -27.38
C ALA A 294 -2.22 -17.42 -26.47
N LEU A 295 -2.63 -16.37 -25.75
CA LEU A 295 -3.81 -16.39 -24.90
C LEU A 295 -5.11 -16.20 -25.70
N ALA A 296 -5.12 -15.33 -26.72
CA ALA A 296 -6.34 -14.95 -27.44
C ALA A 296 -7.15 -16.15 -27.95
N GLY A 297 -6.49 -17.20 -28.46
CA GLY A 297 -7.16 -18.42 -28.93
C GLY A 297 -7.79 -19.31 -27.85
N ARG A 298 -7.67 -18.94 -26.57
CA ARG A 298 -8.15 -19.71 -25.41
C ARG A 298 -9.19 -18.97 -24.56
N LEU A 299 -9.45 -17.70 -24.89
CA LEU A 299 -10.37 -16.83 -24.18
C LEU A 299 -11.77 -16.91 -24.80
N ARG A 300 -12.81 -16.64 -24.01
CA ARG A 300 -14.20 -16.58 -24.48
C ARG A 300 -14.93 -15.41 -23.84
N ALA A 301 -16.11 -15.09 -24.36
CA ALA A 301 -17.05 -14.20 -23.67
C ALA A 301 -17.33 -14.73 -22.24
N GLY A 302 -17.44 -13.82 -21.27
CA GLY A 302 -17.56 -14.11 -19.86
C GLY A 302 -16.23 -14.34 -19.12
N ASP A 303 -15.09 -14.41 -19.84
CA ASP A 303 -13.78 -14.42 -19.19
C ASP A 303 -13.39 -13.00 -18.75
N VAL A 304 -12.79 -12.90 -17.55
CA VAL A 304 -12.33 -11.64 -16.97
C VAL A 304 -10.82 -11.73 -16.72
N LEU A 305 -10.06 -10.82 -17.35
CA LEU A 305 -8.62 -10.69 -17.18
C LEU A 305 -8.31 -9.42 -16.39
N ALA A 306 -7.77 -9.61 -15.19
CA ALA A 306 -7.34 -8.53 -14.30
C ALA A 306 -5.86 -8.20 -14.54
N LEU A 307 -5.58 -7.00 -15.05
CA LEU A 307 -4.24 -6.53 -15.41
C LEU A 307 -3.69 -5.60 -14.33
N SER A 308 -2.75 -6.09 -13.52
CA SER A 308 -2.14 -5.34 -12.42
C SER A 308 -0.68 -5.01 -12.67
N GLY A 309 -0.19 -3.89 -12.14
CA GLY A 309 1.19 -3.44 -12.31
C GLY A 309 1.27 -1.92 -12.30
N ASP A 310 2.47 -1.38 -12.10
CA ASP A 310 2.70 0.07 -12.01
C ASP A 310 2.40 0.80 -13.34
N LEU A 311 2.37 2.13 -13.32
CA LEU A 311 2.27 2.92 -14.56
C LEU A 311 3.49 2.61 -15.45
N GLY A 312 3.24 2.35 -16.74
CA GLY A 312 4.30 1.98 -17.68
C GLY A 312 4.79 0.53 -17.56
N ALA A 313 4.17 -0.29 -16.68
CA ALA A 313 4.48 -1.71 -16.58
C ALA A 313 4.12 -2.52 -17.84
N GLY A 314 3.19 -2.00 -18.66
CA GLY A 314 2.82 -2.60 -19.95
C GLY A 314 1.37 -3.10 -20.05
N LYS A 315 0.54 -2.86 -19.03
CA LYS A 315 -0.90 -3.23 -19.00
C LYS A 315 -1.66 -2.84 -20.28
N SER A 316 -1.67 -1.56 -20.64
CA SER A 316 -2.37 -1.10 -21.86
C SER A 316 -1.69 -1.56 -23.15
N THR A 317 -0.38 -1.84 -23.12
CA THR A 317 0.32 -2.47 -24.26
C THR A 317 -0.20 -3.90 -24.46
N PHE A 318 -0.40 -4.64 -23.37
CA PHE A 318 -0.96 -5.99 -23.37
C PHE A 318 -2.41 -6.00 -23.80
N ALA A 319 -3.25 -5.13 -23.22
CA ALA A 319 -4.65 -5.03 -23.60
C ALA A 319 -4.80 -4.75 -25.10
N ARG A 320 -3.99 -3.82 -25.63
CA ARG A 320 -3.94 -3.51 -27.07
C ARG A 320 -3.51 -4.70 -27.92
N ALA A 321 -2.44 -5.38 -27.54
CA ALA A 321 -2.00 -6.57 -28.27
C ALA A 321 -3.08 -7.65 -28.26
N MET A 322 -3.73 -7.87 -27.11
CA MET A 322 -4.79 -8.86 -26.94
C MET A 322 -6.02 -8.55 -27.79
N ILE A 323 -6.51 -7.31 -27.78
CA ILE A 323 -7.65 -6.90 -28.60
C ILE A 323 -7.35 -7.07 -30.09
N ARG A 324 -6.13 -6.70 -30.53
CA ARG A 324 -5.70 -6.85 -31.92
C ARG A 324 -5.63 -8.29 -32.40
N SER A 325 -5.41 -9.25 -31.49
CA SER A 325 -5.39 -10.69 -31.80
C SER A 325 -6.77 -11.26 -32.18
N PHE A 326 -7.86 -10.52 -31.97
CA PHE A 326 -9.21 -10.92 -32.38
C PHE A 326 -9.61 -10.33 -33.75
N ASP A 327 -8.72 -10.45 -34.74
CA ASP A 327 -8.87 -9.93 -36.11
C ASP A 327 -9.02 -8.39 -36.21
N LEU A 328 -8.53 -7.68 -35.20
CA LEU A 328 -8.57 -6.22 -35.11
C LEU A 328 -7.18 -5.58 -35.28
N GLN A 329 -6.33 -6.17 -36.12
CA GLN A 329 -4.91 -5.83 -36.28
C GLN A 329 -4.65 -4.33 -36.54
N ASN A 330 -5.55 -3.68 -37.28
CA ASN A 330 -5.47 -2.25 -37.62
C ASN A 330 -6.33 -1.35 -36.73
N ALA A 331 -7.02 -1.89 -35.72
CA ALA A 331 -7.82 -1.09 -34.81
C ALA A 331 -6.93 -0.19 -33.96
N ASP A 332 -7.40 1.05 -33.79
CA ASP A 332 -6.89 1.92 -32.75
C ASP A 332 -7.48 1.49 -31.42
N VAL A 333 -6.61 1.20 -30.47
CA VAL A 333 -6.98 0.71 -29.14
C VAL A 333 -6.28 1.62 -28.14
N PRO A 334 -6.81 2.83 -27.92
CA PRO A 334 -6.27 3.73 -26.92
C PRO A 334 -6.52 3.16 -25.53
N SER A 335 -5.75 3.63 -24.53
CA SER A 335 -6.10 3.31 -23.14
C SER A 335 -7.40 4.04 -22.78
N PRO A 336 -8.40 3.35 -22.20
CA PRO A 336 -9.68 3.93 -21.86
C PRO A 336 -9.64 4.74 -20.56
N THR A 337 -8.48 5.21 -20.08
CA THR A 337 -8.34 5.98 -18.82
C THR A 337 -9.35 7.13 -18.65
N PHE A 338 -9.77 7.78 -19.75
CA PHE A 338 -10.75 8.88 -19.72
C PHE A 338 -12.18 8.42 -20.02
N THR A 339 -12.36 7.37 -20.81
CA THR A 339 -13.68 6.84 -21.16
C THR A 339 -14.16 5.77 -20.17
N LEU A 340 -13.27 5.34 -19.27
CA LEU A 340 -13.37 4.26 -18.28
C LEU A 340 -13.57 2.87 -18.88
N VAL A 341 -14.36 2.77 -19.96
CA VAL A 341 -14.57 1.56 -20.77
C VAL A 341 -14.51 1.88 -22.25
N GLN A 342 -14.02 0.94 -23.07
CA GLN A 342 -14.21 0.90 -24.51
C GLN A 342 -14.54 -0.51 -24.96
N THR A 343 -15.44 -0.63 -25.93
CA THR A 343 -15.88 -1.92 -26.47
C THR A 343 -15.37 -2.15 -27.88
N TYR A 344 -15.11 -3.41 -28.20
CA TYR A 344 -14.60 -3.84 -29.50
C TYR A 344 -15.29 -5.13 -29.91
N SER A 345 -15.80 -5.16 -31.14
CA SER A 345 -16.38 -6.35 -31.76
C SER A 345 -15.32 -7.00 -32.66
N GLY A 346 -14.89 -8.20 -32.31
CA GLY A 346 -13.83 -8.92 -33.01
C GLY A 346 -14.24 -10.35 -33.37
N HIS A 347 -13.29 -11.09 -33.96
CA HIS A 347 -13.45 -12.50 -34.26
C HIS A 347 -12.30 -13.30 -33.69
N GLN A 348 -12.64 -14.39 -33.00
CA GLN A 348 -11.64 -15.35 -32.55
C GLN A 348 -11.37 -16.36 -33.67
N SER A 349 -10.11 -16.45 -34.10
CA SER A 349 -9.66 -17.46 -35.06
C SER A 349 -9.39 -18.77 -34.33
N GLN A 350 -10.10 -19.85 -34.68
CA GLN A 350 -9.77 -21.18 -34.19
C GLN A 350 -8.61 -21.79 -34.98
N ALA A 351 -7.74 -22.52 -34.29
CA ALA A 351 -6.56 -23.18 -34.85
C ALA A 351 -6.85 -24.16 -36.02
N THR A 352 -8.12 -24.51 -36.27
CA THR A 352 -8.58 -25.46 -37.28
C THR A 352 -9.34 -24.85 -38.46
N GLY A 353 -9.29 -23.52 -38.64
CA GLY A 353 -9.51 -22.85 -39.93
C GLY A 353 -10.83 -23.15 -40.66
N ALA A 354 -11.94 -22.58 -40.17
CA ALA A 354 -13.10 -22.20 -41.00
C ALA A 354 -14.17 -21.43 -40.21
N ASP A 355 -14.31 -21.66 -38.89
CA ASP A 355 -15.30 -20.95 -38.05
C ASP A 355 -14.65 -19.80 -37.28
N GLN A 356 -15.05 -18.57 -37.63
CA GLN A 356 -14.78 -17.37 -36.86
C GLN A 356 -15.92 -17.18 -35.85
N THR A 357 -15.60 -17.20 -34.55
CA THR A 357 -16.59 -16.91 -33.52
C THR A 357 -16.55 -15.42 -33.21
N ALA A 358 -17.67 -14.72 -33.34
CA ALA A 358 -17.78 -13.32 -32.93
C ALA A 358 -17.57 -13.22 -31.41
N ILE A 359 -16.81 -12.21 -30.97
CA ILE A 359 -16.54 -11.93 -29.57
C ILE A 359 -16.62 -10.43 -29.32
N GLU A 360 -17.37 -10.06 -28.29
CA GLU A 360 -17.40 -8.70 -27.79
C GLU A 360 -16.38 -8.57 -26.65
N ILE A 361 -15.55 -7.53 -26.72
CA ILE A 361 -14.46 -7.28 -25.78
C ILE A 361 -14.73 -5.95 -25.10
N ALA A 362 -14.65 -5.91 -23.77
CA ALA A 362 -14.73 -4.69 -22.98
C ALA A 362 -13.38 -4.41 -22.31
N HIS A 363 -12.76 -3.29 -22.65
CA HIS A 363 -11.50 -2.82 -22.06
C HIS A 363 -11.81 -1.74 -21.05
N PHE A 364 -11.57 -2.04 -19.77
CA PHE A 364 -11.71 -1.11 -18.67
C PHE A 364 -10.35 -0.58 -18.21
N ASP A 365 -10.34 0.68 -17.81
CA ASP A 365 -9.23 1.28 -17.08
C ASP A 365 -9.78 2.08 -15.89
N PHE A 366 -9.66 1.47 -14.72
CA PHE A 366 -10.15 2.03 -13.47
C PHE A 366 -9.10 2.87 -12.74
N PHE A 367 -8.04 3.32 -13.42
CA PHE A 367 -7.03 4.20 -12.81
C PHE A 367 -7.62 5.44 -12.13
N ARG A 368 -8.74 5.97 -12.68
CA ARG A 368 -9.30 7.27 -12.29
C ARG A 368 -10.60 7.26 -11.51
N ILE A 369 -11.19 6.09 -11.29
CA ILE A 369 -12.41 6.02 -10.47
C ILE A 369 -12.02 6.27 -9.01
N ASN A 370 -12.83 7.07 -8.31
CA ASN A 370 -12.57 7.44 -6.92
C ASN A 370 -13.03 6.33 -5.96
N ASP A 371 -14.06 5.60 -6.36
CA ASP A 371 -14.62 4.45 -5.66
C ASP A 371 -15.13 3.38 -6.65
N ALA A 372 -15.42 2.19 -6.14
CA ALA A 372 -15.81 1.04 -6.94
C ALA A 372 -17.28 1.11 -7.43
N PHE A 373 -18.10 2.00 -6.86
CA PHE A 373 -19.50 2.20 -7.27
C PHE A 373 -19.59 2.88 -8.63
N GLU A 374 -18.63 3.75 -8.97
CA GLU A 374 -18.49 4.29 -10.33
C GLU A 374 -18.41 3.16 -11.38
N ALA A 375 -17.80 2.01 -11.06
CA ALA A 375 -17.73 0.88 -11.99
C ALA A 375 -19.07 0.12 -12.12
N GLU A 376 -19.86 0.07 -11.05
CA GLU A 376 -21.22 -0.47 -11.05
C GLU A 376 -22.15 0.40 -11.90
N GLU A 377 -22.07 1.73 -11.78
CA GLU A 377 -22.84 2.68 -12.61
C GLU A 377 -22.53 2.55 -14.11
N ILE A 378 -21.30 2.14 -14.46
CA ILE A 378 -20.87 1.89 -15.86
C ILE A 378 -21.35 0.51 -16.36
N GLY A 379 -21.95 -0.31 -15.50
CA GLY A 379 -22.52 -1.61 -15.87
C GLY A 379 -21.48 -2.74 -15.90
N LEU A 380 -20.41 -2.66 -15.10
CA LEU A 380 -19.32 -3.65 -15.10
C LEU A 380 -19.81 -5.12 -15.02
N GLU A 381 -20.84 -5.40 -14.22
CA GLU A 381 -21.38 -6.76 -14.06
C GLU A 381 -22.04 -7.31 -15.35
N GLU A 382 -22.73 -6.46 -16.10
CA GLU A 382 -23.32 -6.83 -17.40
C GLU A 382 -22.21 -7.15 -18.41
N PHE A 383 -21.17 -6.32 -18.45
CA PHE A 383 -20.01 -6.57 -19.31
C PHE A 383 -19.31 -7.89 -18.96
N MET A 384 -19.08 -8.18 -17.68
CA MET A 384 -18.43 -9.43 -17.26
C MET A 384 -19.24 -10.69 -17.59
N SER A 385 -20.54 -10.56 -17.88
CA SER A 385 -21.39 -11.69 -18.28
C SER A 385 -21.31 -11.96 -19.78
N ASP A 386 -21.32 -10.91 -20.60
CA ASP A 386 -21.50 -11.02 -22.05
C ASP A 386 -20.22 -10.77 -22.88
N HIS A 387 -19.18 -10.18 -22.27
CA HIS A 387 -17.95 -9.77 -22.96
C HIS A 387 -16.72 -10.52 -22.43
N LEU A 388 -15.66 -10.54 -23.23
CA LEU A 388 -14.31 -10.73 -22.72
C LEU A 388 -13.85 -9.42 -22.07
N CYS A 389 -13.66 -9.41 -20.75
CA CYS A 389 -13.29 -8.21 -20.02
C CYS A 389 -11.77 -8.14 -19.80
N LEU A 390 -11.15 -7.04 -20.21
CA LEU A 390 -9.78 -6.68 -19.86
C LEU A 390 -9.83 -5.52 -18.89
N ILE A 391 -9.46 -5.75 -17.62
CA ILE A 391 -9.60 -4.75 -16.56
C ILE A 391 -8.21 -4.29 -16.10
N GLU A 392 -7.82 -3.08 -16.48
CA GLU A 392 -6.66 -2.41 -15.90
C GLU A 392 -7.01 -1.80 -14.54
N TRP A 393 -6.04 -1.84 -13.61
CA TRP A 393 -6.21 -1.40 -12.22
C TRP A 393 -7.31 -2.16 -11.46
N PRO A 394 -7.31 -3.51 -11.52
CA PRO A 394 -8.36 -4.36 -10.94
C PRO A 394 -8.53 -4.17 -9.44
N GLN A 395 -7.51 -3.67 -8.73
CA GLN A 395 -7.59 -3.38 -7.30
C GLN A 395 -8.68 -2.35 -6.94
N ARG A 396 -9.00 -1.43 -7.86
CA ARG A 396 -10.05 -0.41 -7.69
C ARG A 396 -11.46 -1.01 -7.70
N VAL A 397 -11.62 -2.22 -8.25
CA VAL A 397 -12.90 -2.93 -8.37
C VAL A 397 -12.82 -4.36 -7.83
N SER A 398 -11.87 -4.62 -6.91
CA SER A 398 -11.56 -5.98 -6.43
C SER A 398 -12.77 -6.74 -5.86
N ALA A 399 -13.73 -6.02 -5.27
CA ALA A 399 -14.98 -6.59 -4.74
C ALA A 399 -15.93 -7.14 -5.83
N TYR A 400 -15.81 -6.66 -7.07
CA TYR A 400 -16.66 -7.05 -8.19
C TYR A 400 -16.03 -8.15 -9.05
N LEU A 401 -14.74 -8.46 -8.86
CA LEU A 401 -14.06 -9.47 -9.69
C LEU A 401 -14.56 -10.88 -9.36
N PRO A 402 -14.93 -11.70 -10.36
CA PRO A 402 -15.38 -13.06 -10.11
C PRO A 402 -14.21 -13.95 -9.66
N ALA A 403 -14.50 -14.99 -8.88
CA ALA A 403 -13.50 -15.98 -8.46
C ALA A 403 -12.86 -16.74 -9.65
N SER A 404 -13.50 -16.72 -10.82
CA SER A 404 -12.99 -17.26 -12.08
C SER A 404 -12.04 -16.30 -12.82
N CYS A 405 -11.70 -15.14 -12.27
CA CYS A 405 -10.82 -14.17 -12.91
C CYS A 405 -9.40 -14.73 -13.15
N LEU A 406 -8.83 -14.42 -14.33
CA LEU A 406 -7.42 -14.65 -14.63
C LEU A 406 -6.64 -13.38 -14.28
N HIS A 407 -5.67 -13.48 -13.39
CA HIS A 407 -4.86 -12.34 -12.98
C HIS A 407 -3.53 -12.33 -13.73
N LEU A 408 -3.17 -11.18 -14.29
CA LEU A 408 -1.90 -10.93 -14.95
C LEU A 408 -1.20 -9.76 -14.25
N GLY A 409 -0.14 -10.06 -13.52
CA GLY A 409 0.75 -9.08 -12.89
C GLY A 409 1.92 -8.74 -13.80
N PHE A 410 2.19 -7.44 -13.97
CA PHE A 410 3.27 -6.90 -14.78
C PHE A 410 4.25 -6.13 -13.87
N ASP A 411 5.47 -6.65 -13.71
CA ASP A 411 6.53 -5.99 -12.94
C ASP A 411 7.62 -5.44 -13.86
N ILE A 412 8.06 -4.21 -13.60
CA ILE A 412 9.20 -3.60 -14.27
C ILE A 412 10.48 -4.12 -13.64
N ILE A 413 11.30 -4.83 -14.41
CA ILE A 413 12.64 -5.26 -13.98
C ILE A 413 13.70 -4.34 -14.61
N ALA A 414 14.98 -4.60 -14.34
CA ALA A 414 16.09 -3.80 -14.86
C ALA A 414 16.08 -3.72 -16.40
N GLY A 415 16.31 -2.51 -16.94
CA GLY A 415 16.32 -2.27 -18.38
C GLY A 415 14.91 -2.23 -18.99
N ASP A 416 14.74 -2.88 -20.15
CA ASP A 416 13.44 -2.98 -20.85
C ASP A 416 12.74 -4.33 -20.60
N GLN A 417 13.13 -5.06 -19.57
CA GLN A 417 12.52 -6.36 -19.24
C GLN A 417 11.26 -6.19 -18.40
N ARG A 418 10.31 -7.10 -18.60
CA ARG A 418 9.12 -7.24 -17.76
C ARG A 418 9.04 -8.66 -17.23
N GLN A 419 8.70 -8.78 -15.94
CA GLN A 419 8.22 -10.03 -15.40
C GLN A 419 6.71 -10.06 -15.55
N ILE A 420 6.17 -11.13 -16.12
CA ILE A 420 4.73 -11.36 -16.14
C ILE A 420 4.42 -12.57 -15.28
N THR A 421 3.48 -12.40 -14.37
CA THR A 421 2.95 -13.48 -13.52
C THR A 421 1.48 -13.67 -13.84
N ILE A 422 1.11 -14.87 -14.30
CA ILE A 422 -0.28 -15.26 -14.57
C ILE A 422 -0.75 -16.19 -13.47
N THR A 423 -1.89 -15.89 -12.86
CA THR A 423 -2.50 -16.75 -11.84
C THR A 423 -3.99 -16.96 -12.09
N GLY A 424 -4.48 -18.16 -11.78
CA GLY A 424 -5.87 -18.52 -11.98
C GLY A 424 -6.26 -19.82 -11.26
N ASN A 425 -7.56 -20.11 -11.29
CA ASN A 425 -8.13 -21.34 -10.72
C ASN A 425 -7.82 -22.59 -11.58
N SER A 426 -8.38 -23.73 -11.20
CA SER A 426 -8.18 -25.03 -11.89
C SER A 426 -8.71 -25.06 -13.32
N GLU A 427 -9.74 -24.28 -13.63
CA GLU A 427 -10.25 -24.15 -14.99
C GLU A 427 -9.22 -23.46 -15.89
N TRP A 428 -8.57 -22.41 -15.38
CA TRP A 428 -7.47 -21.75 -16.09
C TRP A 428 -6.25 -22.65 -16.21
N ALA A 429 -5.93 -23.47 -15.20
CA ALA A 429 -4.84 -24.44 -15.29
C ALA A 429 -5.02 -25.41 -16.46
N ALA A 430 -6.24 -25.90 -16.68
CA ALA A 430 -6.56 -26.76 -17.81
C ALA A 430 -6.53 -26.00 -19.15
N ARG A 431 -7.12 -24.80 -19.22
CA ARG A 431 -7.18 -23.98 -20.44
C ARG A 431 -5.81 -23.49 -20.90
N LEU A 432 -4.93 -23.11 -19.97
CA LEU A 432 -3.61 -22.54 -20.24
C LEU A 432 -2.48 -23.57 -20.26
N ALA A 433 -2.79 -24.87 -20.26
CA ALA A 433 -1.81 -25.92 -20.39
C ALA A 433 -0.90 -25.70 -21.63
N GLY A 434 0.42 -25.73 -21.43
CA GLY A 434 1.41 -25.51 -22.49
C GLY A 434 1.68 -24.05 -22.88
N ILE A 435 1.12 -23.06 -22.17
CA ILE A 435 1.58 -21.66 -22.29
C ILE A 435 2.88 -21.48 -21.50
N SER A 436 3.86 -20.82 -22.11
CA SER A 436 5.09 -20.36 -21.46
C SER A 436 5.33 -18.88 -21.76
N ILE A 437 6.12 -18.21 -20.92
CA ILE A 437 6.46 -16.79 -21.02
C ILE A 437 7.99 -16.68 -21.11
N GLY A 438 8.54 -16.18 -22.21
CA GLY A 438 10.00 -16.05 -22.44
C GLY A 438 10.63 -17.19 -23.26
N GLU A 439 11.97 -17.21 -23.34
CA GLU A 439 12.76 -18.08 -24.26
C GLU A 439 12.76 -19.59 -23.94
N ASP A 440 11.98 -20.08 -22.97
CA ASP A 440 11.75 -21.52 -22.77
C ASP A 440 10.65 -22.04 -23.71
N ARG A 441 10.88 -21.92 -25.02
CA ARG A 441 10.21 -22.74 -26.06
C ARG A 441 11.19 -23.83 -26.52
N GLN A 442 11.22 -24.94 -25.79
CA GLN A 442 11.79 -26.20 -26.29
C GLN A 442 10.68 -27.20 -26.61
#